data_AF-A0AA42XYU6-F1
#
_entry.id   AF-A0AA42XYU6-F1
#
_cell.length_a   1.000
_cell.length_b   1.000
_cell.length_c   1.000
_cell.angle_alpha   90.00
_cell.angle_beta   90.00
_cell.angle_gamma   90.00
#
_symmetry.space_group_name_H-M   'P 1'
#
loop_
_entity.id
_entity.type
_entity.pdbx_description
1 polymer ?
#
loop_
_entity_poly.entity_id
_entity_poly.type
_entity_poly.pdbx_seq_one_letter_code
_entity_poly.pdbx_strand_id
1 'polypeptide(L)'
;MRYANALSTAEGLSTCYVIEGTNVSWPLGPSCEGYRLPTESEWEYMARAASSEARYGELDDIAWYASNSPFSTQPVGQKEPNVWGFFDMLGNVWEWCWDGYDEYPDGPVENPIGADEAIRRVFRGGSWAEDQSFLRVGNRNRADPEVSGNRIGFRVVRSDLP
;
A
#
# COMPACT_ATOMS: atom_id res chain seq x y z
N MET A 1 3.68 9.20 4.99
CA MET A 1 4.05 10.45 4.28
C MET A 1 5.23 11.18 4.93
N ARG A 2 5.14 11.64 6.20
CA ARG A 2 6.30 12.28 6.88
C ARG A 2 7.57 11.41 6.88
N TYR A 3 7.41 10.11 7.14
CA TYR A 3 8.51 9.13 7.03
C TYR A 3 9.13 9.10 5.63
N ALA A 4 8.31 9.10 4.58
CA ALA A 4 8.79 9.04 3.20
C ALA A 4 9.61 10.30 2.85
N ASN A 5 9.13 11.49 3.23
CA ASN A 5 9.92 12.72 3.09
C ASN A 5 11.23 12.68 3.90
N ALA A 6 11.20 12.18 5.14
CA ALA A 6 12.39 12.06 5.96
C ALA A 6 13.42 11.10 5.35
N LEU A 7 12.96 9.97 4.80
CA LEU A 7 13.80 9.01 4.09
C LEU A 7 14.39 9.62 2.81
N SER A 8 13.59 10.34 2.02
CA SER A 8 14.08 11.09 0.85
C SER A 8 15.21 12.05 1.24
N THR A 9 14.99 12.89 2.26
CA THR A 9 16.00 13.84 2.72
C THR A 9 17.27 13.12 3.22
N ALA A 10 17.12 12.01 3.95
CA ALA A 10 18.25 11.22 4.44
C ALA A 10 19.11 10.64 3.31
N GLU A 11 18.51 10.38 2.15
CA GLU A 11 19.18 9.87 0.95
C GLU A 11 19.53 10.96 -0.08
N GLY A 12 19.33 12.25 0.26
CA GLY A 12 19.66 13.37 -0.62
C GLY A 12 18.69 13.57 -1.80
N LEU A 13 17.48 13.03 -1.71
CA LEU A 13 16.43 13.13 -2.71
C LEU A 13 15.48 14.31 -2.43
N SER A 14 14.78 14.77 -3.47
CA SER A 14 13.66 15.68 -3.31
C SER A 14 12.50 15.02 -2.55
N THR A 15 11.76 15.78 -1.76
CA THR A 15 10.57 15.27 -1.04
C THR A 15 9.34 15.29 -1.93
N CYS A 16 8.52 14.24 -1.87
CA CYS A 16 7.28 14.16 -2.67
C CYS A 16 6.13 14.98 -2.06
N TYR A 17 6.02 15.05 -0.74
CA TYR A 17 4.86 15.66 -0.08
C TYR A 17 5.16 17.06 0.48
N VAL A 18 4.20 17.98 0.35
CA VAL A 18 4.16 19.21 1.14
C VAL A 18 3.15 19.00 2.27
N ILE A 19 3.58 19.24 3.51
CA ILE A 19 2.80 18.91 4.71
C ILE A 19 2.64 20.15 5.58
N GLU A 20 1.41 20.64 5.70
CA GLU A 20 1.03 21.84 6.46
C GLU A 20 -0.04 21.47 7.48
N GLY A 21 0.36 21.22 8.73
CA GLY A 21 -0.53 20.68 9.75
C GLY A 21 -1.03 19.28 9.35
N THR A 22 -2.35 19.15 9.16
CA THR A 22 -3.04 17.94 8.68
C THR A 22 -3.24 17.93 7.16
N ASN A 23 -3.02 19.06 6.48
CA ASN A 23 -3.11 19.14 5.03
C ASN A 23 -1.84 18.54 4.41
N VAL A 24 -2.03 17.63 3.45
CA VAL A 24 -0.93 17.03 2.69
C VAL A 24 -1.24 17.13 1.20
N SER A 25 -0.31 17.69 0.43
CA SER A 25 -0.38 17.70 -1.03
C SER A 25 0.79 16.94 -1.63
N TRP A 26 0.61 16.49 -2.88
CA TRP A 26 1.61 15.76 -3.67
C TRP A 26 1.80 16.45 -5.03
N PRO A 27 2.49 17.61 -5.08
CA PRO A 27 2.42 18.52 -6.22
C PRO A 27 2.95 17.94 -7.54
N LEU A 28 3.97 17.09 -7.46
CA LEU A 28 4.59 16.47 -8.63
C LEU A 28 3.96 15.12 -8.99
N GLY A 29 3.01 14.64 -8.18
CA GLY A 29 2.41 13.33 -8.39
C GLY A 29 3.47 12.23 -8.58
N PRO A 30 3.16 11.20 -9.38
CA PRO A 30 4.08 10.10 -9.69
C PRO A 30 5.44 10.54 -10.23
N SER A 31 5.57 11.76 -10.75
CA SER A 31 6.83 12.32 -11.27
C SER A 31 7.79 12.81 -10.19
N CYS A 32 7.44 12.74 -8.90
CA CYS A 32 8.41 13.04 -7.84
C CYS A 32 9.50 11.96 -7.77
N GLU A 33 10.74 12.38 -7.54
CA GLU A 33 11.91 11.49 -7.47
C GLU A 33 12.15 10.92 -6.07
N GLY A 34 11.43 11.41 -5.06
CA GLY A 34 11.54 10.95 -3.68
C GLY A 34 10.74 9.69 -3.37
N TYR A 35 10.90 9.18 -2.15
CA TYR A 35 10.01 8.16 -1.62
C TYR A 35 8.61 8.69 -1.38
N ARG A 36 7.63 7.81 -1.62
CA ARG A 36 6.21 8.07 -1.46
C ARG A 36 5.46 6.79 -1.09
N LEU A 37 4.20 6.93 -0.68
CA LEU A 37 3.28 5.80 -0.67
C LEU A 37 3.01 5.37 -2.13
N PRO A 38 2.75 4.08 -2.39
CA PRO A 38 2.24 3.65 -3.68
C PRO A 38 0.86 4.25 -3.93
N THR A 39 0.52 4.46 -5.20
CA THR A 39 -0.90 4.55 -5.55
C THR A 39 -1.58 3.22 -5.31
N GLU A 40 -2.91 3.22 -5.18
CA GLU A 40 -3.71 2.03 -5.06
C GLU A 40 -3.50 1.08 -6.26
N SER A 41 -3.37 1.66 -7.45
CA SER A 41 -3.10 0.92 -8.69
C SER A 41 -1.70 0.31 -8.73
N GLU A 42 -0.66 1.04 -8.32
CA GLU A 42 0.70 0.52 -8.19
C GLU A 42 0.77 -0.60 -7.16
N TRP A 43 0.11 -0.43 -6.02
CA TRP A 43 0.04 -1.46 -4.99
C TRP A 43 -0.55 -2.75 -5.53
N GLU A 44 -1.70 -2.65 -6.21
CA GLU A 44 -2.37 -3.81 -6.79
C GLU A 44 -1.52 -4.47 -7.89
N TYR A 45 -0.88 -3.67 -8.74
CA TYR A 45 0.01 -4.16 -9.79
C TYR A 45 1.19 -4.95 -9.20
N MET A 46 1.85 -4.40 -8.17
CA MET A 46 2.91 -5.09 -7.43
C MET A 46 2.41 -6.37 -6.75
N ALA A 47 1.22 -6.34 -6.12
CA ALA A 47 0.66 -7.50 -5.43
C ALA A 47 0.32 -8.64 -6.41
N ARG A 48 -0.26 -8.30 -7.57
CA ARG A 48 -0.60 -9.27 -8.61
C ARG A 48 0.64 -9.91 -9.21
N ALA A 49 1.67 -9.13 -9.52
CA ALA A 49 2.89 -9.61 -10.17
C ALA A 49 2.59 -10.60 -11.31
N ALA A 50 1.86 -10.14 -12.33
CA ALA A 50 1.38 -10.95 -13.46
C ALA A 50 0.29 -12.02 -13.16
N SER A 51 -0.15 -12.20 -11.92
CA SER A 51 -1.30 -13.06 -11.58
C SER A 51 -2.65 -12.36 -11.79
N SER A 52 -3.60 -13.05 -12.44
CA SER A 52 -5.01 -12.65 -12.53
C SER A 52 -5.86 -13.14 -11.35
N GLU A 53 -5.31 -14.00 -10.51
CA GLU A 53 -6.05 -14.65 -9.42
C GLU A 53 -6.36 -13.69 -8.27
N ALA A 54 -7.25 -14.12 -7.37
CA ALA A 54 -7.56 -13.35 -6.15
C ALA A 54 -6.36 -13.29 -5.17
N ARG A 55 -5.45 -14.25 -5.26
CA ARG A 55 -4.22 -14.39 -4.49
C ARG A 55 -3.11 -14.85 -5.44
N TYR A 56 -1.87 -14.42 -5.21
CA TYR A 56 -0.74 -14.77 -6.08
C TYR A 56 -0.08 -16.12 -5.72
N GLY A 57 -0.65 -16.86 -4.78
CA GLY A 57 -0.16 -18.15 -4.31
C GLY A 57 -1.09 -18.75 -3.25
N GLU A 58 -0.68 -19.87 -2.68
CA GLU A 58 -1.40 -20.53 -1.59
C GLU A 58 -1.32 -19.69 -0.32
N LEU A 59 -2.48 -19.46 0.33
CA LEU A 59 -2.62 -18.43 1.36
C LEU A 59 -1.64 -18.62 2.53
N ASP A 60 -1.50 -19.86 3.02
CA ASP A 60 -0.62 -20.16 4.15
C ASP A 60 0.86 -19.99 3.81
N ASP A 61 1.24 -20.06 2.54
CA ASP A 61 2.62 -19.89 2.09
C ASP A 61 2.98 -18.42 1.88
N ILE A 62 2.00 -17.57 1.57
CA ILE A 62 2.24 -16.17 1.16
C ILE A 62 1.83 -15.11 2.18
N ALA A 63 1.05 -15.46 3.22
CA ALA A 63 0.43 -14.46 4.10
C ALA A 63 0.47 -14.81 5.59
N TRP A 64 0.54 -13.77 6.42
CA TRP A 64 0.29 -13.82 7.86
C TRP A 64 -1.10 -13.27 8.19
N TYR A 65 -1.99 -14.09 8.71
CA TYR A 65 -3.40 -13.73 8.96
C TYR A 65 -3.93 -14.41 10.23
N ALA A 66 -5.20 -14.20 10.58
CA ALA A 66 -5.73 -14.56 11.90
C ALA A 66 -5.50 -16.02 12.29
N SER A 67 -5.51 -16.95 11.33
CA SER A 67 -5.36 -18.38 11.60
C SER A 67 -3.92 -18.83 11.81
N ASN A 68 -2.92 -18.11 11.26
CA ASN A 68 -1.51 -18.54 11.29
C ASN A 68 -0.55 -17.52 11.93
N SER A 69 -1.05 -16.38 12.38
CA SER A 69 -0.28 -15.35 13.08
C SER A 69 -1.01 -14.95 14.36
N PRO A 70 -0.78 -15.65 15.50
CA PRO A 70 -1.57 -15.48 16.72
C PRO A 70 -1.44 -14.06 17.28
N PHE A 71 -2.39 -13.23 16.85
CA PHE A 71 -2.65 -11.85 17.27
C PHE A 71 -1.48 -10.87 17.22
N SER A 72 -0.53 -11.06 16.31
CA SER A 72 0.66 -10.20 16.22
C SER A 72 1.22 -10.12 14.80
N THR A 73 2.01 -9.08 14.54
CA THR A 73 2.85 -9.00 13.34
C THR A 73 3.96 -10.04 13.37
N GLN A 74 4.42 -10.44 12.19
CA GLN A 74 5.61 -11.26 12.03
C GLN A 74 6.74 -10.45 11.39
N PRO A 75 8.01 -10.87 11.57
CA PRO A 75 9.10 -10.32 10.78
C PRO A 75 8.80 -10.39 9.28
N VAL A 76 9.12 -9.33 8.55
CA VAL A 76 8.90 -9.26 7.11
C VAL A 76 9.75 -10.29 6.36
N GLY A 77 9.27 -10.76 5.22
CA GLY A 77 10.00 -11.66 4.33
C GLY A 77 10.12 -13.10 4.82
N GLN A 78 9.23 -13.54 5.72
CA GLN A 78 9.22 -14.91 6.25
C GLN A 78 8.23 -15.86 5.53
N LYS A 79 7.43 -15.32 4.62
CA LYS A 79 6.53 -16.05 3.72
C LYS A 79 7.07 -16.02 2.30
N GLU A 80 6.48 -16.76 1.37
CA GLU A 80 6.88 -16.75 -0.03
C GLU A 80 6.55 -15.40 -0.68
N PRO A 81 7.47 -14.83 -1.47
CA PRO A 81 7.18 -13.63 -2.24
C PRO A 81 6.34 -13.98 -3.46
N ASN A 82 5.74 -12.97 -4.08
CA ASN A 82 5.23 -13.14 -5.44
C ASN A 82 6.38 -13.26 -6.47
N VAL A 83 6.05 -13.49 -7.75
CA VAL A 83 7.05 -13.73 -8.82
C VAL A 83 7.95 -12.53 -9.13
N TRP A 84 7.68 -11.34 -8.58
CA TRP A 84 8.56 -10.17 -8.68
C TRP A 84 9.43 -9.97 -7.43
N GLY A 85 9.31 -10.84 -6.43
CA GLY A 85 10.09 -10.76 -5.19
C GLY A 85 9.47 -9.89 -4.10
N PHE A 86 8.20 -9.46 -4.23
CA PHE A 86 7.53 -8.72 -3.17
C PHE A 86 6.95 -9.66 -2.12
N PHE A 87 7.38 -9.44 -0.88
CA PHE A 87 6.91 -10.15 0.31
C PHE A 87 5.77 -9.42 0.99
N ASP A 88 4.98 -10.19 1.74
CA ASP A 88 3.93 -9.69 2.65
C ASP A 88 2.92 -8.76 1.95
N MET A 89 2.65 -8.99 0.66
CA MET A 89 1.62 -8.24 -0.08
C MET A 89 0.21 -8.61 0.38
N LEU A 90 0.04 -9.76 1.04
CA LEU A 90 -1.18 -10.14 1.75
C LEU A 90 -0.86 -10.44 3.22
N GLY A 91 -1.67 -9.89 4.12
CA GLY A 91 -1.55 -10.12 5.56
C GLY A 91 -0.43 -9.29 6.20
N ASN A 92 0.01 -9.74 7.38
CA ASN A 92 0.89 -9.03 8.30
C ASN A 92 0.28 -7.68 8.74
N VAL A 93 0.32 -6.64 7.91
CA VAL A 93 -0.36 -5.37 8.16
C VAL A 93 -1.07 -4.88 6.91
N TRP A 94 -2.18 -4.19 7.10
CA TRP A 94 -2.78 -3.38 6.06
C TRP A 94 -1.78 -2.31 5.63
N GLU A 95 -1.69 -2.01 4.34
CA GLU A 95 -0.73 -1.04 3.83
C GLU A 95 -1.43 0.19 3.24
N TRP A 96 -1.14 1.36 3.82
CA TRP A 96 -1.62 2.64 3.30
C TRP A 96 -1.17 2.89 1.85
N CYS A 97 -2.11 3.31 1.02
CA CYS A 97 -1.88 3.85 -0.31
C CYS A 97 -2.03 5.38 -0.30
N TRP A 98 -1.57 6.04 -1.35
CA TRP A 98 -1.83 7.47 -1.56
C TRP A 98 -3.33 7.74 -1.70
N ASP A 99 -4.03 6.95 -2.51
CA ASP A 99 -5.34 7.26 -3.05
C ASP A 99 -6.41 7.58 -1.99
N GLY A 100 -7.20 8.59 -2.32
CA GLY A 100 -8.50 8.81 -1.70
C GLY A 100 -9.47 7.69 -2.05
N TYR A 101 -10.22 7.19 -1.07
CA TYR A 101 -11.22 6.15 -1.32
C TYR A 101 -12.44 6.73 -2.03
N ASP A 102 -12.69 6.24 -3.24
CA ASP A 102 -13.87 6.52 -4.04
C ASP A 102 -14.27 5.30 -4.89
N GLU A 103 -15.41 5.37 -5.57
CA GLU A 103 -15.78 4.42 -6.62
C GLU A 103 -14.77 4.45 -7.76
N TYR A 104 -14.56 3.29 -8.40
CA TYR A 104 -13.70 3.26 -9.58
C TYR A 104 -14.42 3.88 -10.77
N PRO A 105 -13.70 4.64 -11.61
CA PRO A 105 -14.27 5.17 -12.84
C PRO A 105 -14.68 4.04 -13.79
N ASP A 106 -15.67 4.32 -14.63
CA ASP A 106 -16.05 3.41 -15.71
C ASP A 106 -14.93 3.33 -16.76
N GLY A 107 -14.51 2.11 -17.08
CA GLY A 107 -13.52 1.85 -18.13
C GLY A 107 -12.05 1.94 -17.66
N PRO A 108 -11.10 1.74 -18.60
CA PRO A 108 -9.67 1.76 -18.28
C PRO A 108 -9.17 3.18 -18.01
N VAL A 109 -8.29 3.32 -17.02
CA VAL A 109 -7.59 4.57 -16.70
C VAL A 109 -6.09 4.30 -16.61
N GLU A 110 -5.29 5.19 -17.19
CA GLU A 110 -3.83 5.11 -17.14
C GLU A 110 -3.30 5.81 -15.89
N ASN A 111 -2.50 5.10 -15.08
CA ASN A 111 -1.84 5.60 -13.88
C ASN A 111 -2.76 6.42 -12.94
N PRO A 112 -3.92 5.87 -12.48
CA PRO A 112 -4.81 6.60 -11.59
C PRO A 112 -4.14 6.87 -10.25
N ILE A 113 -4.36 8.08 -9.73
CA ILE A 113 -3.84 8.57 -8.44
C ILE A 113 -4.93 8.75 -7.36
N GLY A 114 -6.14 8.23 -7.64
CA GLY A 114 -7.29 8.31 -6.75
C GLY A 114 -7.98 9.66 -6.74
N ALA A 115 -9.00 9.80 -5.89
CA ALA A 115 -9.77 11.04 -5.75
C ALA A 115 -9.06 12.04 -4.83
N ASP A 116 -8.84 13.27 -5.31
CA ASP A 116 -8.14 14.33 -4.57
C ASP A 116 -8.93 14.84 -3.34
N GLU A 117 -10.27 14.77 -3.37
CA GLU A 117 -11.16 15.32 -2.33
C GLU A 117 -11.67 14.28 -1.32
N ALA A 118 -11.17 13.03 -1.38
CA ALA A 118 -11.70 11.98 -0.50
C ALA A 118 -11.32 12.22 0.97
N ILE A 119 -12.30 12.10 1.86
CA ILE A 119 -12.13 12.23 3.32
C ILE A 119 -11.27 11.10 3.89
N ARG A 120 -11.32 9.91 3.29
CA ARG A 120 -10.62 8.71 3.76
C ARG A 120 -9.65 8.23 2.70
N ARG A 121 -8.51 7.69 3.13
CA ARG A 121 -7.53 7.08 2.23
C ARG A 121 -7.66 5.57 2.21
N VAL A 122 -7.19 4.97 1.12
CA VAL A 122 -7.21 3.53 0.90
C VAL A 122 -6.06 2.85 1.66
N PHE A 123 -6.34 1.67 2.20
CA PHE A 123 -5.32 0.69 2.53
C PHE A 123 -5.69 -0.71 2.00
N ARG A 124 -4.67 -1.51 1.69
CA ARG A 124 -4.77 -2.78 0.96
C ARG A 124 -4.05 -3.92 1.68
N GLY A 125 -4.34 -5.17 1.29
CA GLY A 125 -3.54 -6.36 1.67
C GLY A 125 -4.05 -7.19 2.83
N GLY A 126 -4.88 -6.65 3.72
CA GLY A 126 -5.26 -7.35 4.96
C GLY A 126 -4.19 -7.25 6.04
N SER A 127 -4.43 -7.84 7.21
CA SER A 127 -3.47 -7.86 8.31
C SER A 127 -3.45 -9.22 9.01
N TRP A 128 -2.56 -9.38 9.99
CA TRP A 128 -2.49 -10.53 10.90
C TRP A 128 -3.82 -10.82 11.61
N ALA A 129 -4.74 -9.84 11.68
CA ALA A 129 -6.01 -9.97 12.39
C ALA A 129 -7.18 -10.41 11.50
N GLU A 130 -6.99 -10.48 10.19
CA GLU A 130 -8.09 -10.71 9.25
C GLU A 130 -8.30 -12.19 8.95
N ASP A 131 -9.55 -12.56 8.69
CA ASP A 131 -9.88 -13.89 8.17
C ASP A 131 -9.54 -14.00 6.67
N GLN A 132 -9.38 -15.23 6.20
CA GLN A 132 -8.98 -15.54 4.81
C GLN A 132 -9.80 -14.83 3.73
N SER A 133 -11.06 -14.45 3.97
CA SER A 133 -11.91 -13.78 2.97
C SER A 133 -11.47 -12.33 2.68
N PHE A 134 -10.72 -11.72 3.59
CA PHE A 134 -10.11 -10.40 3.42
C PHE A 134 -8.74 -10.44 2.75
N LEU A 135 -8.08 -11.61 2.70
CA LEU A 135 -6.75 -11.79 2.13
C LEU A 135 -6.86 -12.06 0.63
N ARG A 136 -7.28 -11.02 -0.10
CA ARG A 136 -7.38 -11.00 -1.57
C ARG A 136 -6.76 -9.71 -2.08
N VAL A 137 -6.07 -9.78 -3.22
CA VAL A 137 -5.37 -8.65 -3.82
C VAL A 137 -6.30 -7.47 -4.12
N GLY A 138 -7.52 -7.74 -4.59
CA GLY A 138 -8.52 -6.72 -4.87
C GLY A 138 -9.28 -6.21 -3.63
N ASN A 139 -8.97 -6.69 -2.42
CA ASN A 139 -9.65 -6.21 -1.22
C ASN A 139 -9.09 -4.85 -0.81
N ARG A 140 -9.99 -3.89 -0.63
CA ARG A 140 -9.66 -2.50 -0.27
C ARG A 140 -10.50 -2.04 0.90
N ASN A 141 -9.89 -1.28 1.80
CA ASN A 141 -10.56 -0.69 2.94
C ASN A 141 -10.05 0.75 3.13
N ARG A 142 -10.64 1.49 4.07
CA ARG A 142 -10.43 2.92 4.20
C ARG A 142 -10.55 3.41 5.63
N ALA A 143 -9.77 4.42 5.98
CA ALA A 143 -9.92 5.16 7.21
C ALA A 143 -9.50 6.62 7.02
N ASP A 144 -9.78 7.43 8.03
CA ASP A 144 -9.24 8.78 8.13
C ASP A 144 -7.70 8.72 8.13
N PRO A 145 -7.00 9.61 7.39
CA PRO A 145 -5.54 9.61 7.32
C PRO A 145 -4.83 9.78 8.68
N GLU A 146 -5.52 10.26 9.72
CA GLU A 146 -4.98 10.37 11.08
C GLU A 146 -5.07 9.06 11.88
N VAL A 147 -5.80 8.06 11.38
CA VAL A 147 -5.92 6.76 12.05
C VAL A 147 -4.58 6.02 12.00
N SER A 148 -4.16 5.56 13.17
CA SER A 148 -3.06 4.62 13.34
C SER A 148 -3.52 3.44 14.18
N GLY A 149 -2.89 2.29 13.97
CA GLY A 149 -3.22 1.08 14.71
C GLY A 149 -2.16 0.01 14.49
N ASN A 150 -2.12 -0.98 15.38
CA ASN A 150 -1.16 -2.08 15.33
C ASN A 150 -1.40 -3.10 14.19
N ARG A 151 -2.34 -2.81 13.30
CA ARG A 151 -2.71 -3.62 12.13
C ARG A 151 -2.48 -2.89 10.82
N ILE A 152 -2.09 -1.61 10.85
CA ILE A 152 -1.94 -0.78 9.66
C ILE A 152 -0.52 -0.23 9.63
N GLY A 153 0.21 -0.58 8.59
CA GLY A 153 1.51 -0.06 8.22
C GLY A 153 1.48 0.55 6.83
N PHE A 154 2.62 0.51 6.16
CA PHE A 154 2.78 1.01 4.80
C PHE A 154 4.06 0.44 4.20
N ARG A 155 4.16 0.52 2.87
CA ARG A 155 5.43 0.43 2.14
C ARG A 155 5.68 1.71 1.37
N VAL A 156 6.92 1.91 0.93
CA VAL A 156 7.28 3.05 0.10
C VAL A 156 7.68 2.58 -1.30
N VAL A 157 7.38 3.42 -2.28
CA VAL A 157 7.87 3.30 -3.65
C VAL A 157 8.58 4.59 -4.04
N ARG A 158 9.32 4.54 -5.14
CA ARG A 158 9.98 5.68 -5.75
C ARG A 158 9.91 5.50 -7.27
N SER A 159 9.78 6.59 -7.98
CA SER A 159 9.89 6.60 -9.43
C SER A 159 11.36 6.79 -9.80
N ASP A 160 11.94 5.84 -10.53
CA ASP A 160 13.20 6.09 -11.21
C ASP A 160 12.84 6.76 -12.55
N LEU A 161 13.03 8.08 -12.62
CA LEU A 161 12.91 8.79 -13.89
C LEU A 161 14.10 8.35 -14.78
N PRO A 162 13.86 7.98 -16.05
CA PRO A 162 14.92 7.61 -16.99
C PRO A 162 15.87 8.77 -17.30
#